data_AF-A0AAX0KLY4-F1
#
_entry.id   AF-A0AAX0KLY4-F1
#
_cell.length_a   1.000
_cell.length_b   1.000
_cell.length_c   1.000
_cell.angle_alpha   90.00
_cell.angle_beta   90.00
_cell.angle_gamma   90.00
#
_symmetry.space_group_name_H-M   'P 1'
#
loop_
_entity.id
_entity.type
_entity.pdbx_description
1 polymer ?
#
loop_
_entity_poly.entity_id
_entity_poly.type
_entity_poly.pdbx_seq_one_letter_code
_entity_poly.pdbx_strand_id
1 'polypeptide(L)'
;MPMPKRSKTSDVDHASTLLSAADLLRRWQAGSDATLWRAEKDGLLIPVREGRRRGYSWETIWAFEGGQPPRVMEAAYRKRLLTPEQAAMRVPYRPSTLITKAREGTLPCRRIGTRVRFVADEIDRWLCSWL
;
A
#
# COMPACT_ATOMS: atom_id res chain seq x y z
N MET A 1 15.77 12.56 43.98
CA MET A 1 14.47 12.69 43.28
C MET A 1 14.74 13.13 41.84
N PRO A 2 14.71 12.24 40.83
CA PRO A 2 14.89 12.64 39.44
C PRO A 2 13.57 13.18 38.87
N MET A 3 13.65 14.33 38.18
CA MET A 3 12.52 14.97 37.49
C MET A 3 12.01 14.13 36.31
N PRO A 4 10.70 14.10 36.03
CA PRO A 4 10.18 13.48 34.82
C PRO A 4 10.63 14.28 33.60
N LYS A 5 11.33 13.61 32.67
CA LYS A 5 11.71 14.15 31.37
C LYS A 5 10.44 14.53 30.61
N ARG A 6 10.33 15.80 30.18
CA ARG A 6 9.27 16.30 29.30
C ARG A 6 9.09 15.35 28.11
N SER A 7 7.93 14.71 28.06
CA SER A 7 7.43 14.07 26.85
C SER A 7 7.34 15.13 25.76
N LYS A 8 8.12 14.97 24.69
CA LYS A 8 7.99 15.80 23.50
C LYS A 8 6.74 15.32 22.75
N THR A 9 5.63 15.99 23.01
CA THR A 9 4.43 15.97 22.19
C THR A 9 4.87 16.31 20.77
N SER A 10 4.95 15.29 19.91
CA SER A 10 5.28 15.46 18.50
C SER A 10 3.96 15.44 17.75
N ASP A 11 3.25 16.56 17.87
CA ASP A 11 2.16 16.90 16.97
C ASP A 11 2.79 17.51 15.71
N VAL A 12 2.32 17.04 14.56
CA VAL A 12 2.68 17.46 13.19
C VAL A 12 4.09 17.10 12.68
N ASP A 13 4.23 15.88 12.16
CA ASP A 13 5.17 15.59 11.05
C ASP A 13 4.56 14.53 10.12
N HIS A 14 3.59 14.96 9.31
CA HIS A 14 2.95 14.13 8.27
C HIS A 14 3.75 14.11 6.95
N ALA A 15 4.95 14.69 6.94
CA ALA A 15 5.84 14.77 5.79
C ALA A 15 7.00 13.77 5.93
N SER A 16 7.32 13.05 4.85
CA SER A 16 8.60 12.35 4.62
C SER A 16 8.96 11.16 5.53
N THR A 17 8.06 10.20 5.73
CA THR A 17 8.51 8.84 6.09
C THR A 17 8.79 8.05 4.81
N LEU A 18 10.05 8.01 4.37
CA LEU A 18 10.48 7.08 3.33
C LEU A 18 10.30 5.64 3.84
N LEU A 19 9.59 4.81 3.08
CA LEU A 19 9.45 3.39 3.40
C LEU A 19 10.69 2.63 2.93
N SER A 20 11.21 1.74 3.78
CA SER A 20 12.25 0.82 3.36
C SER A 20 11.69 -0.26 2.42
N ALA A 21 12.58 -0.96 1.70
CA ALA A 21 12.22 -2.15 0.93
C ALA A 21 11.48 -3.19 1.80
N ALA A 22 11.95 -3.42 3.03
CA ALA A 22 11.33 -4.35 3.95
C ALA A 22 9.91 -3.92 4.39
N ASP A 23 9.70 -2.62 4.62
CA ASP A 23 8.35 -2.09 4.91
C ASP A 23 7.41 -2.30 3.74
N LEU A 24 7.90 -2.07 2.52
CA LEU A 24 7.11 -2.20 1.30
C LEU A 24 6.71 -3.66 1.04
N LEU A 25 7.64 -4.61 1.19
CA LEU A 25 7.35 -6.04 1.08
C LEU A 25 6.36 -6.51 2.16
N ARG A 26 6.50 -6.04 3.40
CA ARG A 26 5.54 -6.32 4.49
C ARG A 26 4.15 -5.80 4.18
N ARG A 27 4.06 -4.55 3.69
CA ARG A 27 2.80 -3.91 3.28
C ARG A 27 2.12 -4.68 2.16
N TRP A 28 2.87 -5.05 1.13
CA TRP A 28 2.37 -5.76 -0.04
C TRP A 28 2.02 -7.21 0.24
N GLN A 29 2.65 -7.83 1.24
CA GLN A 29 2.58 -9.28 1.45
C GLN A 29 2.95 -10.04 0.17
N ALA A 30 3.91 -9.50 -0.57
CA ALA A 30 4.25 -9.93 -1.92
C ALA A 30 5.58 -9.32 -2.35
N GLY A 31 6.14 -9.93 -3.40
CA GLY A 31 7.40 -9.49 -3.99
C GLY A 31 8.60 -10.09 -3.28
N SER A 32 9.76 -9.70 -3.78
CA SER A 32 11.07 -9.97 -3.20
C SER A 32 11.98 -8.79 -3.53
N ASP A 33 13.20 -8.79 -3.00
CA ASP A 33 14.22 -7.81 -3.38
C ASP A 33 14.47 -7.80 -4.89
N ALA A 34 14.38 -8.95 -5.56
CA ALA A 34 14.46 -9.03 -7.02
C ALA A 34 13.26 -8.39 -7.75
N THR A 35 12.07 -8.36 -7.14
CA THR A 35 10.93 -7.61 -7.68
C THR A 35 11.19 -6.11 -7.59
N LEU A 36 11.68 -5.65 -6.43
CA LEU A 36 11.99 -4.24 -6.22
C LEU A 36 13.12 -3.78 -7.14
N TRP A 37 14.21 -4.55 -7.22
CA TRP A 37 15.33 -4.22 -8.11
C TRP A 37 14.92 -4.10 -9.58
N ARG A 38 14.06 -5.00 -10.08
CA ARG A 38 13.53 -4.87 -11.46
C ARG A 38 12.67 -3.62 -11.60
N ALA A 39 11.76 -3.36 -10.66
CA ALA A 39 10.92 -2.16 -10.70
C ALA A 39 11.75 -0.86 -10.65
N GLU A 40 12.83 -0.83 -9.86
CA GLU A 40 13.78 0.29 -9.83
C GLU A 40 14.52 0.43 -11.15
N LYS A 41 15.06 -0.68 -11.69
CA LYS A 41 15.80 -0.70 -12.95
C LYS A 41 14.95 -0.23 -14.13
N ASP A 42 13.67 -0.62 -14.15
CA ASP A 42 12.73 -0.26 -15.20
C ASP A 42 12.13 1.15 -14.99
N GLY A 43 12.53 1.86 -13.93
CA GLY A 43 12.06 3.22 -13.63
C GLY A 43 10.62 3.30 -13.09
N LEU A 44 10.00 2.17 -12.79
CA LEU A 44 8.62 2.09 -12.30
C LEU A 44 8.48 2.42 -10.82
N LEU A 45 9.54 2.16 -10.03
CA LEU A 45 9.60 2.47 -8.61
C LEU A 45 10.87 3.26 -8.33
N ILE A 46 10.73 4.56 -8.12
CA ILE A 46 11.86 5.50 -7.99
C ILE A 46 12.27 5.63 -6.51
N PRO A 47 13.45 5.12 -6.11
CA PRO A 47 13.95 5.28 -4.75
C PRO A 47 14.41 6.73 -4.52
N VAL A 48 14.06 7.26 -3.36
CA VAL A 48 14.48 8.58 -2.88
C VAL A 48 15.57 8.41 -1.84
N ARG A 49 16.53 9.34 -1.84
CA ARG A 49 17.61 9.39 -0.85
C ARG A 49 17.52 10.68 -0.04
N GLU A 50 17.35 10.53 1.27
CA GLU A 50 17.41 11.61 2.24
C GLU A 50 18.62 11.38 3.17
N GLY A 51 19.72 12.07 2.85
CA GLY A 51 21.01 11.87 3.51
C GLY A 51 21.52 10.43 3.39
N ARG A 52 21.56 9.71 4.52
CA ARG A 52 21.96 8.29 4.58
C ARG A 52 20.80 7.31 4.39
N ARG A 53 19.54 7.79 4.44
CA ARG A 53 18.37 6.94 4.27
C ARG A 53 18.02 6.81 2.79
N ARG A 54 17.70 5.59 2.37
CA ARG A 54 17.15 5.28 1.04
C ARG A 54 15.82 4.57 1.25
N GLY A 55 14.80 4.98 0.52
CA GLY A 55 13.49 4.37 0.59
C GLY A 55 12.58 4.91 -0.49
N TYR A 56 11.27 4.75 -0.31
CA TYR A 56 10.27 5.13 -1.28
C TYR A 56 9.25 6.07 -0.65
N SER A 57 8.90 7.14 -1.36
CA SER A 57 7.80 8.00 -0.96
C SER A 57 6.46 7.31 -1.24
N TRP A 58 5.42 7.70 -0.50
CA TRP A 58 4.06 7.20 -0.75
C TRP A 58 3.58 7.50 -2.16
N GLU A 59 3.90 8.67 -2.70
CA GLU A 59 3.54 9.07 -4.05
C GLU A 59 4.07 8.09 -5.10
N THR A 60 5.37 7.75 -5.01
CA THR A 60 5.99 6.78 -5.92
C THR A 60 5.41 5.38 -5.71
N ILE A 61 5.17 4.97 -4.47
CA ILE A 61 4.56 3.67 -4.16
C ILE A 61 3.18 3.57 -4.80
N TRP A 62 2.33 4.57 -4.64
CA TRP A 62 0.98 4.56 -5.21
C TRP A 62 0.98 4.61 -6.73
N ALA A 63 1.86 5.42 -7.34
CA ALA A 63 2.04 5.43 -8.79
C ALA A 63 2.40 4.03 -9.31
N PHE A 64 3.34 3.35 -8.65
CA PHE A 64 3.70 1.96 -8.96
C PHE A 64 2.54 0.98 -8.75
N GLU A 65 1.76 1.13 -7.67
CA GLU A 65 0.63 0.27 -7.32
C GLU A 65 -0.59 0.43 -8.25
N GLY A 66 -0.58 1.39 -9.18
CA GLY A 66 -1.66 1.63 -10.15
C GLY A 66 -2.36 2.98 -10.04
N GLY A 67 -1.76 3.96 -9.34
CA GLY A 67 -2.21 5.36 -9.33
C GLY A 67 -2.50 5.93 -7.94
N GLN A 68 -2.72 7.24 -7.89
CA GLN A 68 -2.96 7.95 -6.63
C GLN A 68 -4.26 7.49 -5.95
N PRO A 69 -4.29 7.40 -4.61
CA PRO A 69 -5.52 7.12 -3.89
C PRO A 69 -6.51 8.30 -4.00
N PRO A 70 -7.83 8.05 -3.89
CA PRO A 70 -8.79 9.11 -3.64
C PRO A 70 -8.41 9.89 -2.37
N ARG A 71 -8.50 11.23 -2.41
CA ARG A 71 -8.06 12.12 -1.30
C ARG A 71 -8.63 11.71 0.06
N VAL A 72 -9.90 11.32 0.11
CA VAL A 72 -10.59 10.93 1.35
C VAL A 72 -10.20 9.54 1.88
N MET A 73 -9.35 8.81 1.16
CA MET A 73 -8.97 7.43 1.50
C MET A 73 -7.48 7.27 1.74
N GLU A 74 -6.68 8.33 1.64
CA GLU A 74 -5.22 8.26 1.71
C GLU A 74 -4.71 7.43 2.90
N ALA A 75 -5.29 7.64 4.09
CA ALA A 75 -4.96 6.88 5.29
C ALA A 75 -5.17 5.37 5.13
N ALA A 76 -6.24 4.94 4.46
CA ALA A 76 -6.49 3.52 4.15
C ALA A 76 -5.44 2.96 3.19
N TYR A 77 -5.02 3.75 2.20
CA TYR A 77 -3.96 3.35 1.27
C TYR A 77 -2.56 3.36 1.87
N ARG A 78 -2.36 3.85 3.10
CA ARG A 78 -1.10 3.66 3.84
C ARG A 78 -1.06 2.34 4.64
N LYS A 79 -2.22 1.71 4.88
CA LYS A 79 -2.32 0.43 5.61
C LYS A 79 -1.89 -0.77 4.76
N ARG A 80 -1.47 -1.85 5.42
CA ARG A 80 -1.16 -3.14 4.78
C ARG A 80 -2.27 -3.57 3.80
N LEU A 81 -1.88 -3.96 2.60
CA LEU A 81 -2.82 -4.39 1.57
C LEU A 81 -3.26 -5.82 1.81
N LEU A 82 -4.50 -6.16 1.50
CA LEU A 82 -5.04 -7.51 1.61
C LEU A 82 -4.62 -8.39 0.43
N THR A 83 -4.32 -9.65 0.71
CA THR A 83 -4.26 -10.69 -0.33
C THR A 83 -5.67 -11.04 -0.82
N PRO A 84 -5.82 -11.71 -1.98
CA PRO A 84 -7.13 -12.21 -2.42
C PRO A 84 -7.83 -13.09 -1.37
N GLU A 85 -7.08 -13.89 -0.63
CA GLU A 85 -7.59 -14.74 0.45
C GLU A 85 -8.12 -13.91 1.61
N GLN A 86 -7.38 -12.87 2.01
CA GLN A 86 -7.81 -11.96 3.08
C GLN A 86 -8.99 -11.09 2.69
N ALA A 87 -9.03 -10.65 1.43
CA ALA A 87 -10.15 -9.90 0.87
C ALA A 87 -11.43 -10.74 0.86
N ALA A 88 -11.33 -12.02 0.47
CA ALA A 88 -12.48 -12.94 0.44
C ALA A 88 -13.11 -13.19 1.81
N MET A 89 -12.41 -12.95 2.92
CA MET A 89 -13.01 -13.00 4.25
C MET A 89 -13.97 -11.83 4.54
N ARG A 90 -13.94 -10.76 3.73
CA ARG A 90 -14.73 -9.53 3.93
C ARG A 90 -15.94 -9.43 3.02
N VAL A 91 -16.01 -10.25 1.98
CA VAL A 91 -17.01 -10.15 0.91
C VAL A 91 -17.53 -11.53 0.55
N PRO A 92 -18.77 -11.66 0.03
CA PRO A 92 -19.36 -12.94 -0.32
C PRO A 92 -18.82 -13.51 -1.65
N TYR A 93 -17.51 -13.39 -1.90
CA TYR A 93 -16.86 -13.84 -3.13
C TYR A 93 -15.61 -14.67 -2.85
N ARG A 94 -15.38 -15.68 -3.68
CA ARG A 94 -14.16 -16.49 -3.62
C ARG A 94 -12.94 -15.67 -4.08
N PRO A 95 -11.72 -15.99 -3.62
CA PRO A 95 -10.50 -15.30 -4.04
C PRO A 95 -10.32 -15.26 -5.56
N SER A 96 -10.63 -16.36 -6.27
CA SER A 96 -10.57 -16.42 -7.73
C SER A 96 -11.53 -15.44 -8.40
N THR A 97 -12.75 -15.31 -7.88
CA THR A 97 -13.75 -14.34 -8.37
C THR A 97 -13.26 -12.91 -8.17
N LEU A 98 -12.62 -12.60 -7.03
CA LEU A 98 -12.04 -11.27 -6.79
C LEU A 98 -10.92 -10.95 -7.79
N ILE A 99 -10.06 -11.92 -8.09
CA ILE A 99 -9.01 -11.76 -9.11
C ILE A 99 -9.63 -11.50 -10.49
N THR A 100 -10.67 -12.24 -10.87
CA THR A 100 -11.38 -12.02 -12.14
C THR A 100 -11.96 -10.62 -12.22
N LYS A 101 -12.71 -10.18 -11.20
CA LYS A 101 -13.29 -8.84 -11.16
C LYS A 101 -12.22 -7.73 -11.20
N ALA A 102 -11.10 -7.93 -10.52
CA ALA A 102 -9.95 -7.01 -10.56
C ALA A 102 -9.25 -6.95 -11.94
N ARG A 103 -9.27 -8.05 -12.70
CA ARG A 103 -8.76 -8.10 -14.08
C ARG A 103 -9.70 -7.37 -15.04
N GLU A 104 -11.00 -7.55 -14.86
CA GLU A 104 -12.06 -6.88 -15.64
C GLU A 104 -12.20 -5.39 -15.28
N GLY A 105 -11.55 -4.92 -14.21
CA GLY A 105 -11.65 -3.54 -13.75
C GLY A 105 -12.94 -3.21 -13.00
N THR A 106 -13.74 -4.23 -12.65
CA THR A 106 -15.02 -4.06 -11.93
C THR A 106 -14.86 -4.04 -10.42
N LEU A 107 -13.69 -4.46 -9.91
CA LEU A 107 -13.29 -4.37 -8.50
C LEU A 107 -11.99 -3.56 -8.39
N PRO A 108 -11.95 -2.48 -7.58
CA PRO A 108 -10.74 -1.72 -7.37
C PRO A 108 -9.62 -2.58 -6.78
N CYS A 109 -8.40 -2.41 -7.28
CA CYS A 109 -7.25 -3.17 -6.82
C CYS A 109 -5.94 -2.41 -7.00
N ARG A 110 -4.91 -2.88 -6.29
CA ARG A 110 -3.51 -2.49 -6.46
C ARG A 110 -2.75 -3.61 -7.17
N ARG A 111 -1.89 -3.24 -8.12
CA ARG A 111 -1.06 -4.18 -8.88
C ARG A 111 0.39 -4.06 -8.48
N ILE A 112 1.00 -5.18 -8.11
CA ILE A 112 2.41 -5.29 -7.73
C ILE A 112 3.03 -6.35 -8.64
N GLY A 113 3.54 -5.89 -9.78
CA GLY A 113 3.86 -6.78 -10.90
C GLY A 113 2.62 -7.58 -11.33
N THR A 114 2.72 -8.91 -11.32
CA THR A 114 1.60 -9.81 -11.68
C THR A 114 0.61 -10.06 -10.54
N ARG A 115 0.90 -9.57 -9.31
CA ARG A 115 0.07 -9.83 -8.14
C ARG A 115 -0.97 -8.75 -7.95
N VAL A 116 -2.19 -9.17 -7.60
CA VAL A 116 -3.30 -8.31 -7.23
C VAL A 116 -3.38 -8.21 -5.71
N ARG A 117 -3.54 -7.01 -5.19
CA ARG A 117 -3.76 -6.69 -3.78
C ARG A 117 -4.90 -5.71 -3.62
N PHE A 118 -5.44 -5.61 -2.43
CA PHE A 118 -6.64 -4.80 -2.19
C PHE A 118 -6.49 -3.91 -0.96
N VAL A 119 -7.14 -2.75 -0.99
CA VAL A 119 -7.27 -1.90 0.19
C VAL A 119 -8.55 -2.30 0.91
N ALA A 120 -8.45 -2.56 2.22
CA ALA A 120 -9.58 -3.05 3.02
C ALA A 120 -10.78 -2.11 2.94
N ASP A 121 -10.57 -0.83 3.26
CA ASP A 121 -11.61 0.19 3.25
C ASP A 121 -12.19 0.43 1.84
N GLU A 122 -11.43 0.15 0.78
CA GLU A 122 -11.90 0.27 -0.61
C GLU A 122 -12.79 -0.90 -1.02
N ILE A 123 -12.44 -2.12 -0.60
CA ILE A 123 -13.31 -3.28 -0.76
C ILE A 123 -14.64 -3.05 -0.05
N ASP A 124 -14.62 -2.55 1.18
CA ASP A 124 -15.83 -2.33 1.96
C ASP A 124 -16.74 -1.30 1.29
N ARG A 125 -16.17 -0.18 0.81
CA ARG A 125 -16.92 0.83 0.05
C ARG A 125 -17.49 0.27 -1.25
N TRP A 126 -16.70 -0.49 -1.99
CA TRP A 126 -17.17 -1.16 -3.20
C TRP A 126 -18.32 -2.11 -2.89
N LEU A 127 -18.27 -2.86 -1.80
CA LEU A 127 -19.39 -3.73 -1.40
C LEU A 127 -20.66 -2.90 -1.11
N CYS A 128 -20.52 -1.79 -0.39
CA CYS A 128 -21.64 -0.91 -0.06
C CYS A 128 -22.22 -0.16 -1.26
N SER A 129 -21.51 -0.03 -2.39
CA SER A 129 -22.07 0.67 -3.56
C SER A 129 -23.13 -0.13 -4.34
N TRP A 130 -23.31 -1.41 -4.02
CA TRP A 130 -24.32 -2.29 -4.65
C TRP A 130 -25.52 -2.58 -3.74
N LEU A 131 -25.44 -2.16 -2.47
CA LEU A 131 -26.49 -2.33 -1.47
C LEU A 131 -27.37 -1.07 -1.43
#